data_AF-A0A7K6NSE8-F1
#
_entry.id   AF-A0A7K6NSE8-F1
#
_cell.length_a   1.000
_cell.length_b   1.000
_cell.length_c   1.000
_cell.angle_alpha   90.00
_cell.angle_beta   90.00
_cell.angle_gamma   90.00
#
_symmetry.space_group_name_H-M   'P 1'
#
loop_
_entity.id
_entity.type
_entity.pdbx_description
1 polymer ?
#
loop_
_entity_poly.entity_id
_entity_poly.type
_entity_poly.pdbx_seq_one_letter_code
_entity_poly.pdbx_strand_id
1 'polypeptide(L)'
;MYRKEKSIQLKSSSAALYNNLSVLHLPGRQLACFSAVHGPSANVVSTTADGLGFSHRQLQAKEGGMAISTSILTQAAWCVLPSRVLLVLTSQKGIQMYESDGSIMVYWHALDVTEHPPGQAVFARGIAAAGGRFICVGTSSGLVLVFDIPPKGTNVTVSEVLEQHRDAITDIAAELGQAPDGAGDLVTADDTGTLCVWSSGEEFTLICKIPAFGCTCSSVKLWNGVVAAGYGNGQIRLYEATTGLLRAEVNAHARWIYALDLAPETGKLLSGAEDSFVHVWKLSRNPDTDDVEIEHCHAECVTDTQVCGARFCDPEGNSFAVTGYDLSEILRYGRA
;
A
#
# COMPACT_ATOMS: atom_id res chain seq x y z
N MET A 1 -11.09 1.45 -22.40
CA MET A 1 -11.32 0.10 -21.83
C MET A 1 -9.96 -0.56 -21.66
N TYR A 2 -9.71 -1.22 -20.54
CA TYR A 2 -8.44 -1.93 -20.33
C TYR A 2 -8.49 -3.30 -21.02
N ARG A 3 -7.34 -3.79 -21.45
CA ARG A 3 -7.18 -5.12 -22.06
C ARG A 3 -5.96 -5.80 -21.46
N LYS A 4 -6.07 -7.12 -21.27
CA LYS A 4 -4.98 -7.94 -20.78
C LYS A 4 -3.77 -7.87 -21.72
N GLU A 5 -2.62 -7.54 -21.15
CA GLU A 5 -1.31 -7.56 -21.79
C GLU A 5 -0.57 -8.87 -21.43
N LYS A 6 0.65 -9.01 -21.94
CA LYS A 6 1.52 -10.13 -21.56
C LYS A 6 1.84 -10.08 -20.07
N SER A 7 1.55 -11.17 -19.36
CA SER A 7 1.88 -11.33 -17.95
C SER A 7 3.40 -11.38 -17.71
N ILE A 8 3.79 -11.07 -16.47
CA ILE A 8 5.16 -11.16 -15.98
C ILE A 8 5.28 -12.39 -15.07
N GLN A 9 6.17 -13.33 -15.39
CA GLN A 9 6.36 -14.53 -14.57
C GLN A 9 7.16 -14.23 -13.30
N LEU A 10 6.76 -14.86 -12.19
CA LEU A 10 7.44 -14.84 -10.89
C LEU A 10 8.09 -16.22 -10.63
N LYS A 11 9.17 -16.26 -9.85
CA LYS A 11 9.81 -17.52 -9.40
C LYS A 11 9.04 -18.20 -8.28
N SER A 12 8.14 -17.47 -7.63
CA SER A 12 7.25 -17.99 -6.58
C SER A 12 5.90 -17.28 -6.68
N SER A 13 4.87 -17.90 -6.11
CA SER A 13 3.51 -17.33 -6.06
C SER A 13 3.43 -16.06 -5.22
N SER A 14 2.23 -15.48 -5.13
CA SER A 14 1.92 -14.36 -4.21
C SER A 14 1.04 -14.86 -3.07
N ALA A 15 1.28 -14.38 -1.85
CA ALA A 15 0.46 -14.69 -0.68
C ALA A 15 -0.86 -13.90 -0.65
N ALA A 16 -1.86 -14.40 0.06
CA ALA A 16 -3.12 -13.71 0.34
C ALA A 16 -2.95 -12.64 1.44
N LEU A 17 -2.16 -11.61 1.13
CA LEU A 17 -1.91 -10.44 2.00
C LEU A 17 -2.60 -9.21 1.40
N TYR A 18 -2.99 -8.24 2.24
CA TYR A 18 -3.51 -6.97 1.76
C TYR A 18 -2.45 -6.21 0.97
N ASN A 19 -2.86 -5.57 -0.13
CA ASN A 19 -1.99 -4.76 -0.97
C ASN A 19 -0.71 -5.48 -1.43
N ASN A 20 -0.78 -6.79 -1.73
CA ASN A 20 0.37 -7.61 -2.10
C ASN A 20 0.83 -7.39 -3.55
N LEU A 21 0.99 -6.13 -3.91
CA LEU A 21 1.62 -5.67 -5.13
C LEU A 21 2.11 -4.24 -4.88
N SER A 22 3.39 -4.01 -5.15
CA SER A 22 3.96 -2.66 -5.23
C SER A 22 4.52 -2.45 -6.63
N VAL A 23 4.42 -1.22 -7.11
CA VAL A 23 4.93 -0.80 -8.41
C VAL A 23 5.79 0.44 -8.21
N LEU A 24 6.98 0.43 -8.81
CA LEU A 24 7.84 1.60 -8.93
C LEU A 24 7.98 1.95 -10.41
N HIS A 25 7.45 3.11 -10.78
CA HIS A 25 7.62 3.68 -12.10
C HIS A 25 8.82 4.63 -12.12
N LEU A 26 9.79 4.37 -13.01
CA LEU A 26 10.95 5.23 -13.22
C LEU A 26 10.88 5.83 -14.63
N PRO A 27 10.19 6.97 -14.83
CA PRO A 27 9.89 7.49 -16.17
C PRO A 27 11.16 7.82 -16.96
N GLY A 28 12.19 8.37 -16.30
CA GLY A 28 13.48 8.66 -16.92
C GLY A 28 14.26 7.44 -17.41
N ARG A 29 13.85 6.21 -17.04
CA ARG A 29 14.51 4.95 -17.43
C ARG A 29 13.60 4.02 -18.25
N GLN A 30 12.36 4.42 -18.54
CA GLN A 30 11.33 3.56 -19.16
C GLN A 30 11.24 2.17 -18.52
N LEU A 31 11.41 2.11 -17.21
CA LEU A 31 11.48 0.89 -16.43
C LEU A 31 10.32 0.88 -15.42
N ALA A 32 9.60 -0.23 -15.38
CA ALA A 32 8.64 -0.54 -14.33
C ALA A 32 9.20 -1.67 -13.47
N CYS A 33 9.22 -1.47 -12.16
CA CYS A 33 9.58 -2.50 -11.19
C CYS A 33 8.32 -2.94 -10.44
N PHE A 34 8.22 -4.24 -10.16
CA PHE A 34 7.10 -4.86 -9.47
C PHE A 34 7.60 -5.69 -8.31
N SER A 35 6.88 -5.66 -7.19
CA SER A 35 7.19 -6.50 -6.04
C SER A 35 5.95 -7.14 -5.45
N ALA A 36 6.08 -8.41 -5.08
CA ALA A 36 5.05 -9.22 -4.44
C ALA A 36 5.70 -10.20 -3.46
N VAL A 37 5.01 -10.49 -2.36
CA VAL A 37 5.51 -11.28 -1.23
C VAL A 37 4.86 -12.65 -1.18
N HIS A 38 5.64 -13.67 -0.83
CA HIS A 38 5.15 -15.00 -0.46
C HIS A 38 6.06 -15.68 0.56
N GLY A 39 5.51 -15.98 1.73
CA GLY A 39 6.25 -16.58 2.84
C GLY A 39 7.44 -15.70 3.27
N PRO A 40 8.68 -16.24 3.31
CA PRO A 40 9.86 -15.48 3.70
C PRO A 40 10.48 -14.66 2.57
N SER A 41 9.86 -14.65 1.39
CA SER A 41 10.47 -14.11 0.16
C SER A 41 9.66 -12.97 -0.45
N ALA A 42 10.35 -11.96 -0.96
CA ALA A 42 9.79 -10.94 -1.84
C ALA A 42 10.36 -11.11 -3.26
N ASN A 43 9.48 -11.28 -4.23
CA ASN A 43 9.84 -11.15 -5.63
C ASN A 43 10.05 -9.67 -5.96
N VAL A 44 11.13 -9.35 -6.67
CA VAL A 44 11.41 -8.02 -7.22
C VAL A 44 11.76 -8.18 -8.68
N VAL A 45 10.85 -7.78 -9.55
CA VAL A 45 10.98 -7.89 -11.01
C VAL A 45 11.13 -6.49 -11.59
N SER A 46 11.98 -6.33 -12.60
CA SER A 46 11.99 -5.12 -13.42
C SER A 46 11.80 -5.47 -14.89
N THR A 47 10.99 -4.67 -15.58
CA THR A 47 10.69 -4.81 -17.00
C THR A 47 10.83 -3.49 -17.72
N THR A 48 11.50 -3.48 -18.86
CA THR A 48 11.49 -2.33 -19.78
C THR A 48 10.15 -2.21 -20.51
N ALA A 49 9.83 -1.02 -21.01
CA ALA A 49 8.58 -0.76 -21.73
C ALA A 49 8.38 -1.67 -22.96
N ASP A 50 9.46 -2.07 -23.65
CA ASP A 50 9.45 -2.99 -24.79
C ASP A 50 9.34 -4.49 -24.38
N GLY A 51 9.40 -4.79 -23.08
CA GLY A 51 9.37 -6.14 -22.54
C GLY A 51 10.59 -7.01 -22.87
N LEU A 52 11.66 -6.44 -23.44
CA LEU A 52 12.88 -7.15 -23.82
C LEU A 52 13.90 -7.21 -22.66
N GLY A 53 13.96 -6.17 -21.85
CA GLY A 53 14.74 -6.11 -20.62
C GLY A 53 13.93 -6.69 -19.46
N PHE A 54 14.40 -7.82 -18.92
CA PHE A 54 13.79 -8.50 -17.78
C PHE A 54 14.86 -8.83 -16.74
N SER A 55 14.65 -8.42 -15.50
CA SER A 55 15.45 -8.88 -14.37
C SER A 55 14.56 -9.34 -13.23
N HIS A 56 14.97 -10.40 -12.53
CA HIS A 56 14.18 -10.92 -11.42
C HIS A 56 15.06 -11.37 -10.26
N ARG A 57 14.86 -10.73 -9.12
CA ARG A 57 15.52 -10.98 -7.83
C ARG A 57 14.49 -11.51 -6.83
N GLN A 58 14.92 -12.40 -5.95
CA GLN A 58 14.17 -12.82 -4.79
C GLN A 58 14.93 -12.34 -3.54
N LEU A 59 14.32 -11.46 -2.76
CA LEU A 59 14.84 -11.03 -1.47
C LEU A 59 14.31 -11.96 -0.40
N GLN A 60 15.17 -12.42 0.50
CA GLN A 60 14.79 -13.20 1.66
C GLN A 60 14.71 -12.28 2.87
N ALA A 61 13.73 -12.50 3.74
CA ALA A 61 13.67 -11.86 5.04
C ALA A 61 14.97 -12.17 5.82
N LYS A 62 15.80 -11.15 6.03
CA LYS A 62 17.02 -11.29 6.84
C LYS A 62 16.68 -11.35 8.32
N GLU A 63 17.47 -12.09 9.08
CA GLU A 63 17.34 -12.20 10.53
C GLU A 63 18.43 -11.40 11.24
N GLY A 64 18.06 -10.68 12.30
CA GLY A 64 19.00 -10.18 13.28
C GLY A 64 19.20 -11.21 14.40
N GLY A 65 19.88 -12.33 14.14
CA GLY A 65 20.22 -13.31 15.19
C GLY A 65 20.26 -14.78 14.77
N MET A 66 20.64 -15.66 15.71
CA MET A 66 20.85 -17.12 15.52
C MET A 66 19.56 -17.98 15.56
N ALA A 67 18.40 -17.44 15.19
CA ALA A 67 17.13 -18.17 15.28
C ALA A 67 16.92 -19.15 14.10
N ILE A 68 16.18 -20.23 14.35
CA ILE A 68 16.00 -21.39 13.44
C ILE A 68 14.75 -21.25 12.54
N SER A 69 13.84 -20.30 12.80
CA SER A 69 12.60 -20.14 12.03
C SER A 69 12.63 -18.92 11.10
N THR A 70 12.33 -19.14 9.81
CA THR A 70 12.30 -18.08 8.80
C THR A 70 11.19 -17.06 9.07
N SER A 71 11.53 -15.77 9.06
CA SER A 71 10.55 -14.68 9.22
C SER A 71 9.62 -14.60 8.01
N ILE A 72 8.31 -14.53 8.24
CA ILE A 72 7.32 -14.32 7.17
C ILE A 72 7.24 -12.82 6.88
N LEU A 73 7.41 -12.47 5.61
CA LEU A 73 7.19 -11.11 5.13
C LEU A 73 5.68 -10.83 5.04
N THR A 74 5.30 -9.62 5.41
CA THR A 74 3.91 -9.17 5.44
C THR A 74 3.61 -8.12 4.36
N GLN A 75 4.62 -7.38 3.90
CA GLN A 75 4.47 -6.43 2.81
C GLN A 75 5.84 -6.07 2.21
N ALA A 76 5.84 -5.73 0.92
CA ALA A 76 6.96 -5.09 0.24
C ALA A 76 6.43 -3.85 -0.48
N ALA A 77 7.01 -2.69 -0.24
CA ALA A 77 6.60 -1.45 -0.89
C ALA A 77 7.78 -0.54 -1.20
N TRP A 78 7.75 0.08 -2.39
CA TRP A 78 8.64 1.20 -2.67
C TRP A 78 8.11 2.48 -2.05
N CYS A 79 8.98 3.15 -1.30
CA CYS A 79 8.78 4.49 -0.77
C CYS A 79 9.58 5.47 -1.63
N VAL A 80 8.86 6.28 -2.42
CA VAL A 80 9.44 7.31 -3.28
C VAL A 80 9.45 8.64 -2.52
N LEU A 81 10.62 9.07 -2.06
CA LEU A 81 10.83 10.39 -1.49
C LEU A 81 11.55 11.28 -2.52
N PRO A 82 11.39 12.62 -2.45
CA PRO A 82 12.09 13.57 -3.33
C PRO A 82 13.60 13.35 -3.44
N SER A 83 14.25 12.94 -2.35
CA SER A 83 15.71 12.77 -2.28
C SER A 83 16.18 11.34 -2.48
N ARG A 84 15.30 10.33 -2.34
CA ARG A 84 15.69 8.92 -2.31
C ARG A 84 14.50 7.98 -2.51
N VAL A 85 14.74 6.85 -3.18
CA VAL A 85 13.76 5.76 -3.28
C VAL A 85 14.28 4.55 -2.51
N LEU A 86 13.47 4.04 -1.57
CA LEU A 86 13.80 2.86 -0.78
C LEU A 86 12.77 1.75 -1.04
N LEU A 87 13.22 0.50 -1.06
CA LEU A 87 12.35 -0.67 -0.98
C LEU A 87 12.25 -1.09 0.49
N VAL A 88 11.05 -1.04 1.04
CA VAL A 88 10.77 -1.39 2.44
C VAL A 88 10.10 -2.75 2.48
N LEU A 89 10.63 -3.66 3.31
CA LEU A 89 10.05 -4.96 3.60
C LEU A 89 9.63 -5.00 5.07
N THR A 90 8.39 -5.36 5.34
CA THR A 90 7.91 -5.61 6.70
C THR A 90 7.71 -7.11 6.93
N SER A 91 7.81 -7.53 8.18
CA SER A 91 7.73 -8.94 8.56
C SER A 91 7.28 -9.11 10.00
N GLN A 92 7.18 -10.35 10.45
CA GLN A 92 6.93 -10.69 11.86
C GLN A 92 8.08 -10.28 12.80
N LYS A 93 9.31 -10.16 12.29
CA LYS A 93 10.50 -9.86 13.11
C LYS A 93 10.93 -8.39 13.08
N GLY A 94 10.49 -7.62 12.08
CA GLY A 94 11.08 -6.32 11.84
C GLY A 94 10.77 -5.69 10.49
N ILE A 95 11.38 -4.51 10.31
CA ILE A 95 11.27 -3.63 9.15
C ILE A 95 12.67 -3.52 8.53
N GLN A 96 12.81 -3.87 7.26
CA GLN A 96 14.05 -3.75 6.49
C GLN A 96 13.87 -2.68 5.44
N MET A 97 14.86 -1.79 5.31
CA MET A 97 14.91 -0.83 4.23
C MET A 97 16.11 -1.12 3.36
N TYR A 98 15.89 -1.21 2.06
CA TYR A 98 16.90 -1.45 1.04
C TYR A 98 16.95 -0.26 0.08
N GLU A 99 18.09 -0.10 -0.59
CA GLU A 99 18.13 0.66 -1.84
C GLU A 99 17.05 0.16 -2.81
N SER A 100 16.58 1.04 -3.70
CA SER A 100 15.42 0.77 -4.58
C SER A 100 15.48 -0.53 -5.39
N ASP A 101 16.67 -1.05 -5.70
CA ASP A 101 16.88 -2.30 -6.45
C ASP A 101 16.95 -3.56 -5.56
N GLY A 102 16.83 -3.38 -4.24
CA GLY A 102 16.92 -4.45 -3.24
C GLY A 102 18.35 -4.97 -2.99
N SER A 103 19.39 -4.35 -3.56
CA SER A 103 20.76 -4.88 -3.50
C SER A 103 21.41 -4.70 -2.12
N ILE A 104 21.22 -3.54 -1.50
CA ILE A 104 21.89 -3.13 -0.26
C ILE A 104 20.84 -2.81 0.78
N MET A 105 20.91 -3.49 1.93
CA MET A 105 20.12 -3.14 3.11
C MET A 105 20.78 -1.94 3.80
N VAL A 106 20.01 -0.87 3.99
CA VAL A 106 20.51 0.40 4.55
C VAL A 106 20.05 0.62 5.98
N TYR A 107 18.99 -0.07 6.40
CA TYR A 107 18.46 0.01 7.75
C TYR A 107 17.67 -1.26 8.13
N TRP A 108 17.68 -1.60 9.42
CA TRP A 108 16.89 -2.66 10.04
C TRP A 108 16.38 -2.18 11.39
N HIS A 109 15.08 -2.37 11.61
CA HIS A 109 14.43 -2.16 12.89
C HIS A 109 13.80 -3.48 13.34
N ALA A 110 14.23 -4.00 14.48
CA ALA A 110 13.62 -5.17 15.08
C ALA A 110 12.32 -4.77 15.79
N LEU A 111 11.29 -5.60 15.70
CA LEU A 111 10.10 -5.45 16.54
C LEU A 111 10.36 -6.16 17.88
N ASP A 112 9.97 -5.52 18.99
CA ASP A 112 10.10 -6.12 20.31
C ASP A 112 9.11 -7.29 20.45
N VAL A 113 9.65 -8.52 20.41
CA VAL A 113 8.86 -9.75 20.56
C VAL A 113 8.66 -10.11 22.04
N THR A 114 9.33 -9.43 22.97
CA THR A 114 9.60 -9.93 24.32
C THR A 114 8.55 -9.66 25.40
N GLU A 115 7.49 -8.88 25.13
CA GLU A 115 6.52 -8.50 26.19
C GLU A 115 5.04 -8.65 25.81
N HIS A 116 4.72 -9.40 24.74
CA HIS A 116 3.32 -9.66 24.42
C HIS A 116 2.79 -10.89 25.17
N PRO A 117 1.54 -10.86 25.68
CA PRO A 117 0.90 -12.04 26.23
C PRO A 117 0.99 -13.21 25.22
N PRO A 118 1.21 -14.44 25.68
CA PRO A 118 1.29 -15.59 24.78
C PRO A 118 0.03 -15.67 23.91
N GLY A 119 0.21 -15.58 22.58
CA GLY A 119 -0.87 -15.68 21.59
C GLY A 119 -1.12 -14.45 20.71
N GLN A 120 -0.51 -13.29 21.00
CA GLN A 120 -0.66 -12.11 20.13
C GLN A 120 0.37 -12.12 18.98
N ALA A 121 -0.10 -11.96 17.75
CA ALA A 121 0.77 -11.90 16.58
C ALA A 121 1.59 -10.60 16.58
N VAL A 122 2.92 -10.71 16.42
CA VAL A 122 3.83 -9.58 16.27
C VAL A 122 4.20 -9.45 14.79
N PHE A 123 3.92 -8.30 14.20
CA PHE A 123 4.33 -7.97 12.83
C PHE A 123 4.27 -6.46 12.56
N ALA A 124 4.94 -6.04 11.50
CA ALA A 124 4.75 -4.73 10.89
C ALA A 124 3.98 -4.89 9.56
N ARG A 125 3.16 -3.92 9.17
CA ARG A 125 2.53 -3.79 7.84
C ARG A 125 1.95 -2.37 7.69
N GLY A 126 1.52 -2.01 6.49
CA GLY A 126 1.13 -0.65 6.15
C GLY A 126 2.39 0.20 6.01
N ILE A 127 2.71 0.62 4.80
CA ILE A 127 3.95 1.34 4.47
C ILE A 127 3.59 2.53 3.60
N ALA A 128 4.00 3.73 4.00
CA ALA A 128 3.85 4.93 3.19
C ALA A 128 5.06 5.87 3.30
N ALA A 129 5.40 6.52 2.20
CA ALA A 129 6.30 7.68 2.18
C ALA A 129 5.47 8.94 2.45
N ALA A 130 5.85 9.78 3.41
CA ALA A 130 5.08 10.95 3.84
C ALA A 130 5.97 12.16 4.12
N GLY A 131 5.41 13.37 4.06
CA GLY A 131 6.10 14.62 4.39
C GLY A 131 7.41 14.88 3.64
N GLY A 132 7.61 14.25 2.49
CA GLY A 132 8.81 14.40 1.66
C GLY A 132 10.12 13.84 2.25
N ARG A 133 10.10 13.30 3.47
CA ARG A 133 11.30 12.75 4.13
C ARG A 133 11.05 11.57 5.07
N PHE A 134 9.79 11.25 5.34
CA PHE A 134 9.45 10.22 6.30
C PHE A 134 8.98 8.94 5.61
N ILE A 135 9.26 7.80 6.24
CA ILE A 135 8.58 6.54 5.95
C ILE A 135 7.81 6.15 7.21
N CYS A 136 6.50 5.95 7.06
CA CYS A 136 5.62 5.50 8.13
C CYS A 136 5.38 3.99 7.98
N VAL A 137 5.49 3.26 9.08
CA VAL A 137 5.21 1.81 9.11
C VAL A 137 4.34 1.45 10.31
N GLY A 138 3.25 0.73 10.06
CA GLY A 138 2.33 0.28 11.11
C GLY A 138 2.80 -1.02 11.79
N THR A 139 2.34 -1.21 13.03
CA THR A 139 2.59 -2.43 13.82
C THR A 139 1.30 -3.16 14.16
N SER A 140 1.42 -4.42 14.56
CA SER A 140 0.31 -5.23 15.06
C SER A 140 -0.23 -4.78 16.42
N SER A 141 0.47 -3.88 17.12
CA SER A 141 0.01 -3.24 18.36
C SER A 141 -0.75 -1.93 18.13
N GLY A 142 -0.90 -1.48 16.88
CA GLY A 142 -1.57 -0.23 16.54
C GLY A 142 -0.67 1.01 16.57
N LEU A 143 0.64 0.82 16.74
CA LEU A 143 1.60 1.91 16.64
C LEU A 143 1.90 2.19 15.16
N VAL A 144 2.18 3.45 14.85
CA VAL A 144 2.79 3.85 13.58
C VAL A 144 4.15 4.42 13.86
N LEU A 145 5.20 3.71 13.42
CA LEU A 145 6.58 4.14 13.54
C LEU A 145 6.90 5.09 12.38
N VAL A 146 7.37 6.30 12.70
CA VAL A 146 7.76 7.31 11.72
C VAL A 146 9.28 7.35 11.65
N PHE A 147 9.84 7.00 10.50
CA PHE A 147 11.28 7.01 10.27
C PHE A 147 11.70 8.25 9.48
N ASP A 148 12.65 9.02 10.00
CA ASP A 148 13.32 10.09 9.26
C ASP A 148 14.37 9.49 8.32
N ILE A 149 14.21 9.76 7.02
CA ILE A 149 15.04 9.17 5.97
C ILE A 149 16.05 10.22 5.47
N PRO A 150 17.36 9.99 5.69
CA PRO A 150 18.37 10.90 5.17
C PRO A 150 18.43 10.80 3.63
N PRO A 151 18.78 11.89 2.92
CA PRO A 151 18.95 11.88 1.47
C PRO A 151 19.93 10.81 0.95
N LYS A 152 20.89 10.39 1.79
CA LYS A 152 21.86 9.34 1.49
C LYS A 152 22.39 8.69 2.78
N GLY A 153 22.97 7.50 2.64
CA GLY A 153 23.60 6.77 3.75
C GLY A 153 22.62 5.92 4.56
N THR A 154 23.03 5.53 5.76
CA THR A 154 22.33 4.53 6.60
C THR A 154 21.80 5.10 7.92
N ASN A 155 21.88 6.42 8.11
CA ASN A 155 21.47 7.08 9.35
C ASN A 155 19.95 7.32 9.42
N VAL A 156 19.17 6.26 9.22
CA VAL A 156 17.71 6.27 9.40
C VAL A 156 17.42 6.20 10.90
N THR A 157 16.53 7.05 11.39
CA THR A 157 16.16 7.13 12.81
C THR A 157 14.65 7.07 12.96
N VAL A 158 14.16 6.48 14.06
CA VAL A 158 12.76 6.65 14.48
C VAL A 158 12.61 8.08 14.99
N SER A 159 11.81 8.90 14.30
CA SER A 159 11.53 10.29 14.66
C SER A 159 10.41 10.36 15.68
N GLU A 160 9.32 9.65 15.42
CA GLU A 160 8.08 9.69 16.19
C GLU A 160 7.42 8.31 16.23
N VAL A 161 6.53 8.11 17.21
CA VAL A 161 5.62 6.97 17.30
C VAL A 161 4.21 7.51 17.46
N LEU A 162 3.32 7.20 16.52
CA LEU A 162 1.93 7.66 16.56
C LEU A 162 1.06 6.61 17.25
N GLU A 163 0.40 7.01 18.35
CA GLU A 163 -0.28 6.09 19.28
C GLU A 163 -1.79 6.30 19.33
N GLN A 164 -2.45 6.34 18.17
CA GLN A 164 -3.90 6.59 18.09
C GLN A 164 -4.75 5.34 17.85
N HIS A 165 -4.19 4.30 17.24
CA HIS A 165 -4.88 3.03 17.04
C HIS A 165 -4.65 2.10 18.23
N ARG A 166 -5.63 1.24 18.51
CA ARG A 166 -5.58 0.24 19.59
C ARG A 166 -5.50 -1.18 19.07
N ASP A 167 -5.56 -1.33 17.76
CA ASP A 167 -5.59 -2.59 17.04
C ASP A 167 -4.59 -2.55 15.89
N ALA A 168 -4.24 -3.71 15.36
CA ALA A 168 -3.21 -3.85 14.33
C ALA A 168 -3.47 -2.93 13.14
N ILE A 169 -2.47 -2.12 12.78
CA ILE A 169 -2.51 -1.30 11.57
C ILE A 169 -2.65 -2.22 10.37
N THR A 170 -3.60 -1.95 9.46
CA THR A 170 -3.87 -2.74 8.26
C THR A 170 -3.21 -2.15 7.02
N ASP A 171 -3.29 -0.84 6.85
CA ASP A 171 -2.71 -0.11 5.73
C ASP A 171 -2.42 1.34 6.12
N ILE A 172 -1.51 1.96 5.37
CA ILE A 172 -1.17 3.38 5.49
C ILE A 172 -1.05 3.92 4.07
N ALA A 173 -1.62 5.10 3.83
CA ALA A 173 -1.46 5.81 2.58
C ALA A 173 -1.15 7.27 2.81
N ALA A 174 -0.37 7.85 1.91
CA ALA A 174 -0.02 9.26 1.93
C ALA A 174 -0.19 9.88 0.56
N GLU A 175 -0.51 11.17 0.55
CA GLU A 175 -0.57 12.00 -0.65
C GLU A 175 0.73 12.80 -0.76
N LEU A 176 1.53 12.52 -1.79
CA LEU A 176 2.81 13.20 -1.99
C LEU A 176 2.60 14.51 -2.78
N GLY A 177 2.37 15.60 -2.06
CA GLY A 177 2.55 16.97 -2.58
C GLY A 177 1.37 17.61 -3.30
N GLN A 178 0.15 17.11 -3.12
CA GLN A 178 -1.08 17.67 -3.72
C GLN A 178 -2.28 17.73 -2.74
N ALA A 179 -2.08 17.41 -1.45
CA ALA A 179 -3.16 17.53 -0.47
C ALA A 179 -3.60 19.01 -0.34
N PRO A 180 -4.90 19.32 -0.42
CA PRO A 180 -5.42 20.65 -0.16
C PRO A 180 -5.01 21.13 1.23
N ASP A 181 -4.78 22.42 1.38
CA ASP A 181 -4.36 23.02 2.66
C ASP A 181 -5.28 22.57 3.81
N GLY A 182 -4.67 21.96 4.83
CA GLY A 182 -5.37 21.48 6.03
C GLY A 182 -6.13 20.15 5.88
N ALA A 183 -6.15 19.52 4.71
CA ALA A 183 -6.86 18.25 4.50
C ALA A 183 -6.20 17.02 5.15
N GLY A 184 -4.90 17.12 5.44
CA GLY A 184 -4.08 15.98 5.85
C GLY A 184 -3.55 15.21 4.65
N ASP A 185 -2.34 14.69 4.81
CA ASP A 185 -1.57 14.05 3.74
C ASP A 185 -1.17 12.62 4.09
N LEU A 186 -1.59 12.10 5.25
CA LEU A 186 -1.41 10.72 5.67
C LEU A 186 -2.71 10.18 6.27
N VAL A 187 -3.07 8.95 5.92
CA VAL A 187 -4.16 8.19 6.55
C VAL A 187 -3.65 6.82 6.99
N THR A 188 -4.03 6.42 8.19
CA THR A 188 -3.71 5.12 8.79
C THR A 188 -5.01 4.39 9.09
N ALA A 189 -5.05 3.08 8.85
CA ALA A 189 -6.21 2.22 9.10
C ALA A 189 -5.84 1.07 10.02
N ASP A 190 -6.79 0.59 10.82
CA ASP A 190 -6.62 -0.60 11.64
C ASP A 190 -7.65 -1.71 11.36
N ASP A 191 -7.45 -2.84 12.03
CA ASP A 191 -8.21 -4.06 11.86
C ASP A 191 -9.69 -3.94 12.28
N THR A 192 -10.04 -2.92 13.07
CA THR A 192 -11.44 -2.60 13.44
C THR A 192 -12.14 -1.73 12.39
N GLY A 193 -11.36 -1.17 11.46
CA GLY A 193 -11.80 -0.19 10.48
C GLY A 193 -11.79 1.24 10.99
N THR A 194 -11.12 1.53 12.11
CA THR A 194 -10.86 2.91 12.54
C THR A 194 -9.81 3.52 11.63
N LEU A 195 -10.01 4.79 11.24
CA LEU A 195 -9.05 5.55 10.44
C LEU A 195 -8.56 6.76 11.22
N CYS A 196 -7.27 7.09 11.11
CA CYS A 196 -6.73 8.36 11.59
C CYS A 196 -6.13 9.12 10.41
N VAL A 197 -6.51 10.40 10.28
CA VAL A 197 -5.99 11.32 9.26
C VAL A 197 -5.02 12.27 9.94
N TRP A 198 -3.87 12.48 9.31
CA TRP A 198 -2.76 13.23 9.87
C TRP A 198 -2.26 14.29 8.89
N SER A 199 -1.75 15.39 9.42
CA SER A 199 -0.89 16.31 8.68
C SER A 199 0.55 16.00 9.04
N SER A 200 1.39 15.76 8.03
CA SER A 200 2.83 15.75 8.19
C SER A 200 3.39 17.17 8.27
N GLY A 201 4.51 17.33 8.98
CA GLY A 201 5.16 18.61 9.24
C GLY A 201 6.53 18.39 9.89
N GLU A 202 6.93 19.27 10.82
CA GLU A 202 8.04 18.94 11.74
C GLU A 202 7.67 17.79 12.67
N GLU A 203 6.39 17.72 13.07
CA GLU A 203 5.77 16.63 13.80
C GLU A 203 4.45 16.24 13.11
N PHE A 204 4.02 14.99 13.26
CA PHE A 204 2.72 14.54 12.75
C PHE A 204 1.59 14.97 13.69
N THR A 205 0.60 15.67 13.14
CA THR A 205 -0.57 16.12 13.89
C THR A 205 -1.82 15.36 13.46
N LEU A 206 -2.58 14.84 14.43
CA LEU A 206 -3.85 14.19 14.15
C LEU A 206 -4.88 15.26 13.77
N ILE A 207 -5.45 15.17 12.57
CA ILE A 207 -6.54 16.04 12.10
C ILE A 207 -7.89 15.48 12.53
N CYS A 208 -8.13 14.21 12.21
CA CYS A 208 -9.41 13.57 12.45
C CYS A 208 -9.25 12.08 12.73
N LYS A 209 -10.14 11.55 13.57
CA LYS A 209 -10.29 10.13 13.83
C LYS A 209 -11.68 9.68 13.39
N ILE A 210 -11.73 8.84 12.36
CA ILE A 210 -12.96 8.27 11.81
C ILE A 210 -13.25 6.97 12.57
N PRO A 211 -14.39 6.88 13.29
CA PRO A 211 -14.71 5.71 14.09
C PRO A 211 -14.82 4.41 13.26
N ALA A 212 -14.54 3.28 13.92
CA ALA A 212 -14.69 1.96 13.35
C ALA A 212 -16.07 1.75 12.70
N PHE A 213 -16.06 1.21 11.48
CA PHE A 213 -17.26 0.84 10.74
C PHE A 213 -17.74 -0.59 11.07
N GLY A 214 -17.14 -1.27 12.06
CA GLY A 214 -17.52 -2.63 12.44
C GLY A 214 -17.12 -3.68 11.41
N CYS A 215 -16.26 -3.32 10.46
CA CYS A 215 -15.64 -4.19 9.47
C CYS A 215 -14.18 -3.75 9.32
N THR A 216 -13.27 -4.71 9.16
CA THR A 216 -11.86 -4.43 8.92
C THR A 216 -11.69 -3.58 7.67
N CYS A 217 -10.94 -2.48 7.78
CA CYS A 217 -10.48 -1.72 6.63
C CYS A 217 -9.15 -2.32 6.18
N SER A 218 -9.12 -2.93 5.01
CA SER A 218 -7.95 -3.65 4.48
C SER A 218 -7.02 -2.78 3.65
N SER A 219 -7.54 -1.70 3.06
CA SER A 219 -6.73 -0.72 2.34
C SER A 219 -7.34 0.67 2.36
N VAL A 220 -6.47 1.68 2.41
CA VAL A 220 -6.83 3.10 2.34
C VAL A 220 -6.02 3.84 1.28
N LYS A 221 -6.58 4.91 0.72
CA LYS A 221 -5.90 5.87 -0.17
C LYS A 221 -6.40 7.29 0.11
N LEU A 222 -5.57 8.29 -0.21
CA LEU A 222 -5.91 9.72 -0.13
C LEU A 222 -5.85 10.34 -1.51
N TRP A 223 -6.85 11.14 -1.84
CA TRP A 223 -6.90 11.93 -3.06
C TRP A 223 -7.55 13.28 -2.80
N ASN A 224 -6.80 14.37 -2.90
CA ASN A 224 -7.34 15.72 -2.81
C ASN A 224 -8.27 15.94 -1.58
N GLY A 225 -7.82 15.48 -0.41
CA GLY A 225 -8.59 15.57 0.84
C GLY A 225 -9.78 14.61 0.96
N VAL A 226 -9.85 13.59 0.11
CA VAL A 226 -10.79 12.46 0.21
C VAL A 226 -10.05 11.21 0.64
N VAL A 227 -10.50 10.58 1.71
CA VAL A 227 -10.06 9.24 2.13
C VAL A 227 -10.93 8.22 1.42
N ALA A 228 -10.33 7.34 0.62
CA ALA A 228 -10.97 6.14 0.09
C ALA A 228 -10.58 4.93 0.94
N ALA A 229 -11.55 4.27 1.55
CA ALA A 229 -11.35 3.11 2.42
C ALA A 229 -12.09 1.88 1.89
N GLY A 230 -11.37 0.77 1.75
CA GLY A 230 -11.88 -0.52 1.30
C GLY A 230 -12.04 -1.48 2.48
N TYR A 231 -13.18 -2.17 2.53
CA TYR A 231 -13.57 -2.97 3.69
C TYR A 231 -13.77 -4.46 3.37
N GLY A 232 -13.72 -5.28 4.42
CA GLY A 232 -13.90 -6.73 4.31
C GLY A 232 -15.29 -7.20 3.89
N ASN A 233 -16.30 -6.32 3.96
CA ASN A 233 -17.65 -6.59 3.44
C ASN A 233 -17.82 -6.22 1.96
N GLY A 234 -16.75 -5.83 1.26
CA GLY A 234 -16.80 -5.46 -0.16
C GLY A 234 -17.19 -4.00 -0.42
N GLN A 235 -17.38 -3.19 0.63
CA GLN A 235 -17.69 -1.77 0.46
C GLN A 235 -16.42 -0.92 0.26
N ILE A 236 -16.55 0.09 -0.61
CA ILE A 236 -15.68 1.27 -0.63
C ILE A 236 -16.46 2.41 0.02
N ARG A 237 -15.84 3.10 0.98
CA ARG A 237 -16.39 4.31 1.59
C ARG A 237 -15.45 5.48 1.39
N LEU A 238 -16.02 6.63 1.05
CA LEU A 238 -15.31 7.87 0.84
C LEU A 238 -15.63 8.82 1.99
N TYR A 239 -14.59 9.30 2.66
CA TYR A 239 -14.69 10.26 3.74
C TYR A 239 -14.00 11.56 3.36
N GLU A 240 -14.54 12.66 3.82
CA GLU A 240 -13.81 13.92 3.85
C GLU A 240 -12.70 13.85 4.90
N ALA A 241 -11.45 14.08 4.51
CA ALA A 241 -10.29 13.88 5.36
C ALA A 241 -10.24 14.84 6.57
N THR A 242 -10.71 16.08 6.39
CA THR A 242 -10.74 17.11 7.44
C THR A 242 -11.74 16.81 8.54
N THR A 243 -12.97 16.43 8.17
CA THR A 243 -14.10 16.27 9.11
C THR A 243 -14.34 14.82 9.51
N GLY A 244 -13.86 13.87 8.71
CA GLY A 244 -14.19 12.46 8.84
C GLY A 244 -15.62 12.12 8.41
N LEU A 245 -16.35 13.05 7.79
CA LEU A 245 -17.72 12.83 7.36
C LEU A 245 -17.76 11.86 6.17
N LEU A 246 -18.63 10.85 6.25
CA LEU A 246 -18.92 9.95 5.14
C LEU A 246 -19.61 10.74 4.02
N ARG A 247 -18.99 10.79 2.84
CA ARG A 247 -19.51 11.50 1.67
C ARG A 247 -20.15 10.56 0.64
N ALA A 248 -19.60 9.35 0.47
CA ALA A 248 -20.16 8.34 -0.41
C ALA A 248 -19.85 6.92 0.07
N GLU A 249 -20.70 5.96 -0.32
CA GLU A 249 -20.44 4.53 -0.13
C GLU A 249 -20.90 3.73 -1.36
N VAL A 250 -20.16 2.68 -1.70
CA VAL A 250 -20.46 1.79 -2.82
C VAL A 250 -20.24 0.36 -2.41
N ASN A 251 -21.21 -0.52 -2.70
CA ASN A 251 -21.04 -1.97 -2.64
C ASN A 251 -20.24 -2.42 -3.87
N ALA A 252 -18.93 -2.21 -3.82
CA ALA A 252 -18.03 -2.38 -4.94
C ALA A 252 -17.79 -3.86 -5.29
N HIS A 253 -17.74 -4.73 -4.27
CA HIS A 253 -17.39 -6.13 -4.39
C HIS A 253 -18.33 -7.01 -3.56
N ALA A 254 -18.45 -8.28 -3.95
CA ALA A 254 -19.24 -9.28 -3.21
C ALA A 254 -18.45 -9.91 -2.05
N ARG A 255 -17.14 -9.67 -1.99
CA ARG A 255 -16.19 -10.24 -1.02
C ARG A 255 -15.16 -9.20 -0.59
N TRP A 256 -14.25 -9.62 0.27
CA TRP A 256 -13.22 -8.79 0.89
C TRP A 256 -12.39 -8.03 -0.16
N ILE A 257 -12.30 -6.72 -0.02
CA ILE A 257 -11.39 -5.91 -0.84
C ILE A 257 -9.97 -6.14 -0.35
N TYR A 258 -9.07 -6.66 -1.17
CA TYR A 258 -7.69 -6.90 -0.76
C TYR A 258 -6.74 -5.76 -1.13
N ALA A 259 -7.09 -4.97 -2.14
CA ALA A 259 -6.25 -3.88 -2.61
C ALA A 259 -7.07 -2.67 -3.05
N LEU A 260 -6.62 -1.49 -2.64
CA LEU A 260 -6.97 -0.22 -3.28
C LEU A 260 -5.71 0.46 -3.81
N ASP A 261 -5.83 1.10 -4.96
CA ASP A 261 -4.81 1.99 -5.49
C ASP A 261 -5.40 3.22 -6.16
N LEU A 262 -4.61 4.28 -6.26
CA LEU A 262 -5.05 5.56 -6.77
C LEU A 262 -4.10 6.08 -7.85
N ALA A 263 -4.65 6.52 -8.97
CA ALA A 263 -3.96 7.30 -9.98
C ALA A 263 -4.18 8.79 -9.69
N PRO A 264 -3.25 9.49 -9.03
CA PRO A 264 -3.50 10.81 -8.44
C PRO A 264 -3.88 11.89 -9.47
N GLU A 265 -3.23 11.88 -10.64
CA GLU A 265 -3.44 12.90 -11.69
C GLU A 265 -4.83 12.82 -12.32
N THR A 266 -5.48 11.66 -12.22
CA THR A 266 -6.81 11.44 -12.81
C THR A 266 -7.88 11.10 -11.80
N GLY A 267 -7.56 11.00 -10.51
CA GLY A 267 -8.51 10.55 -9.49
C GLY A 267 -9.15 9.21 -9.81
N LYS A 268 -8.47 8.32 -10.55
CA LYS A 268 -8.98 6.95 -10.72
C LYS A 268 -8.63 6.14 -9.49
N LEU A 269 -9.60 5.40 -8.99
CA LEU A 269 -9.42 4.43 -7.92
C LEU A 269 -9.50 3.03 -8.52
N LEU A 270 -8.55 2.16 -8.20
CA LEU A 270 -8.55 0.74 -8.54
C LEU A 270 -8.91 -0.04 -7.28
N SER A 271 -9.83 -0.98 -7.38
CA SER A 271 -10.12 -1.94 -6.32
C SER A 271 -9.97 -3.37 -6.83
N GLY A 272 -9.39 -4.24 -6.01
CA GLY A 272 -9.26 -5.67 -6.29
C GLY A 272 -9.66 -6.50 -5.08
N ALA A 273 -10.39 -7.58 -5.30
CA ALA A 273 -11.05 -8.32 -4.23
C ALA A 273 -10.99 -9.84 -4.37
N GLU A 274 -11.37 -10.51 -3.30
CA GLU A 274 -11.46 -11.97 -3.22
C GLU A 274 -12.52 -12.57 -4.15
N ASP A 275 -13.48 -11.77 -4.63
CA ASP A 275 -14.48 -12.20 -5.60
C ASP A 275 -13.94 -12.36 -7.03
N SER A 276 -12.63 -12.26 -7.22
CA SER A 276 -11.91 -12.37 -8.51
C SER A 276 -12.13 -11.17 -9.44
N PHE A 277 -12.75 -10.09 -8.98
CA PHE A 277 -12.90 -8.87 -9.79
C PHE A 277 -11.87 -7.81 -9.42
N VAL A 278 -11.51 -7.04 -10.45
CA VAL A 278 -10.96 -5.69 -10.28
C VAL A 278 -11.91 -4.67 -10.89
N HIS A 279 -12.08 -3.54 -10.21
CA HIS A 279 -12.89 -2.42 -10.68
C HIS A 279 -12.06 -1.14 -10.74
N VAL A 280 -12.30 -0.36 -11.79
CA VAL A 280 -11.77 1.01 -11.89
C VAL A 280 -12.93 1.97 -11.71
N TRP A 281 -12.72 2.92 -10.83
CA TRP A 281 -13.66 3.99 -10.49
C TRP A 281 -13.04 5.34 -10.82
N LYS A 282 -13.87 6.35 -11.00
CA LYS A 282 -13.47 7.75 -11.11
C LYS A 282 -14.00 8.50 -9.90
N LEU A 283 -13.08 9.07 -9.13
CA LEU A 283 -13.38 10.02 -8.06
C LEU A 283 -13.47 11.42 -8.66
N SER A 284 -14.45 12.19 -8.21
CA SER A 284 -14.57 13.60 -8.55
C SER A 284 -15.24 14.37 -7.42
N ARG A 285 -15.06 15.69 -7.44
CA ARG A 285 -15.73 16.62 -6.53
C ARG A 285 -16.59 17.53 -7.37
N ASN A 286 -17.87 17.60 -7.03
CA ASN A 286 -18.82 18.45 -7.72
C ASN A 286 -18.43 19.92 -7.45
N PRO A 287 -18.12 20.73 -8.48
CA PRO A 287 -17.65 22.10 -8.27
C PRO A 287 -18.72 23.04 -7.70
N ASP A 288 -20.01 22.71 -7.87
CA ASP A 288 -21.12 23.55 -7.42
C ASP A 288 -21.59 23.19 -6.00
N THR A 289 -21.56 21.90 -5.64
CA THR A 289 -22.08 21.41 -4.34
C THR A 289 -21.00 20.96 -3.37
N ASP A 290 -19.75 20.83 -3.82
CA ASP A 290 -18.63 20.25 -3.06
C ASP A 290 -18.81 18.77 -2.68
N ASP A 291 -19.80 18.09 -3.28
CA ASP A 291 -20.06 16.68 -3.03
C ASP A 291 -18.99 15.79 -3.67
N VAL A 292 -18.62 14.71 -2.97
CA VAL A 292 -17.69 13.70 -3.48
C VAL A 292 -18.48 12.63 -4.22
N GLU A 293 -18.14 12.42 -5.48
CA GLU A 293 -18.78 11.45 -6.36
C GLU A 293 -17.81 10.33 -6.74
N ILE A 294 -18.36 9.12 -6.91
CA ILE A 294 -17.63 7.94 -7.36
C ILE A 294 -18.41 7.26 -8.48
N GLU A 295 -17.78 7.14 -9.64
CA GLU A 295 -18.37 6.55 -10.85
C GLU A 295 -17.64 5.26 -11.23
N HIS A 296 -18.39 4.20 -11.53
CA HIS A 296 -17.83 2.95 -12.05
C HIS A 296 -17.42 3.11 -13.52
N CYS A 297 -16.15 2.86 -13.83
CA CYS A 297 -15.61 3.05 -15.18
C CYS A 297 -15.33 1.73 -15.91
N HIS A 298 -14.91 0.70 -15.18
CA HIS A 298 -14.49 -0.58 -15.75
C HIS A 298 -14.54 -1.71 -14.73
N ALA A 299 -14.80 -2.92 -15.22
CA ALA A 299 -14.69 -4.16 -14.47
C ALA A 299 -13.93 -5.18 -15.31
N GLU A 300 -13.06 -5.94 -14.67
CA GLU A 300 -12.36 -7.07 -15.26
C GLU A 300 -12.42 -8.26 -14.30
N CYS A 301 -12.77 -9.44 -14.83
CA CYS A 301 -12.78 -10.68 -14.06
C CYS A 301 -11.44 -11.39 -14.25
N VAL A 302 -10.68 -11.51 -13.17
CA VAL A 302 -9.44 -12.28 -13.12
C VAL A 302 -9.80 -13.73 -12.83
N THR A 303 -10.13 -14.47 -13.89
CA THR A 303 -10.72 -15.82 -13.78
C THR A 303 -9.91 -16.76 -12.87
N ASP A 304 -10.63 -17.50 -12.03
CA ASP A 304 -10.10 -18.50 -11.09
C ASP A 304 -9.00 -17.97 -10.15
N THR A 305 -9.05 -16.68 -9.80
CA THR A 305 -7.99 -16.01 -9.03
C THR A 305 -8.56 -15.12 -7.93
N GLN A 306 -8.27 -15.45 -6.67
CA GLN A 306 -8.44 -14.50 -5.56
C GLN A 306 -7.40 -13.37 -5.71
N VAL A 307 -7.85 -12.14 -5.98
CA VAL A 307 -6.96 -10.98 -6.11
C VAL A 307 -6.40 -10.63 -4.73
N CYS A 308 -5.08 -10.53 -4.62
CA CYS A 308 -4.39 -10.10 -3.39
C CYS A 308 -3.63 -8.77 -3.55
N GLY A 309 -3.37 -8.33 -4.77
CA GLY A 309 -2.77 -7.04 -5.05
C GLY A 309 -3.26 -6.47 -6.37
N ALA A 310 -3.51 -5.17 -6.40
CA ALA A 310 -3.88 -4.42 -7.61
C ALA A 310 -3.27 -3.02 -7.51
N ARG A 311 -2.54 -2.58 -8.54
CA ARG A 311 -1.87 -1.27 -8.60
C ARG A 311 -1.91 -0.69 -10.00
N PHE A 312 -2.12 0.61 -10.13
CA PHE A 312 -1.82 1.33 -11.36
C PHE A 312 -0.30 1.32 -11.60
N CYS A 313 0.08 1.31 -12.88
CA CYS A 313 1.50 1.34 -13.28
C CYS A 313 2.00 2.75 -13.63
N ASP A 314 1.10 3.72 -13.65
CA ASP A 314 1.33 5.12 -14.02
C ASP A 314 0.35 6.04 -13.28
N PRO A 315 0.73 7.30 -13.00
CA PRO A 315 -0.08 8.23 -12.20
C PRO A 315 -1.38 8.67 -12.89
N GLU A 316 -1.51 8.49 -14.21
CA GLU A 316 -2.72 8.74 -14.99
C GLU A 316 -3.68 7.54 -15.01
N GLY A 317 -3.25 6.38 -14.50
CA GLY A 317 -4.00 5.14 -14.48
C GLY A 317 -4.34 4.66 -15.89
N ASN A 318 -3.41 4.71 -16.83
CA ASN A 318 -3.56 4.16 -18.19
C ASN A 318 -3.31 2.65 -18.24
N SER A 319 -2.62 2.11 -17.25
CA SER A 319 -2.39 0.68 -17.09
C SER A 319 -2.39 0.29 -15.62
N PHE A 320 -2.68 -0.98 -15.35
CA PHE A 320 -2.62 -1.55 -14.01
C PHE A 320 -2.12 -2.99 -14.04
N ALA A 321 -1.67 -3.46 -12.90
CA ALA A 321 -1.18 -4.81 -12.69
C ALA A 321 -1.90 -5.46 -11.50
N VAL A 322 -1.99 -6.79 -11.53
CA VAL A 322 -2.72 -7.60 -10.55
C VAL A 322 -1.90 -8.82 -10.16
N THR A 323 -1.88 -9.14 -8.87
CA THR A 323 -1.38 -10.40 -8.30
C THR A 323 -2.53 -11.19 -7.71
N GLY A 324 -2.42 -12.51 -7.81
CA GLY A 324 -3.39 -13.47 -7.29
C GLY A 324 -2.80 -14.36 -6.21
N TYR A 325 -3.63 -14.78 -5.26
CA TYR A 325 -3.22 -15.79 -4.28
C TYR A 325 -2.81 -17.08 -5.02
N ASP A 326 -1.65 -17.63 -4.67
CA ASP A 326 -1.03 -18.80 -5.29
C ASP A 326 -0.72 -18.66 -6.80
N LEU A 327 -0.85 -17.45 -7.36
CA LEU A 327 -0.51 -17.16 -8.75
C LEU A 327 0.97 -16.77 -8.86
N SER A 328 1.72 -17.47 -9.72
CA SER A 328 3.15 -17.22 -9.99
C SER A 328 3.38 -16.25 -11.15
N GLU A 329 2.44 -15.35 -11.40
CA GLU A 329 2.57 -14.29 -12.41
C GLU A 329 1.90 -13.00 -11.96
N ILE A 330 2.35 -11.89 -12.51
CA ILE A 330 1.69 -10.59 -12.43
C ILE A 330 0.94 -10.39 -13.74
N LEU A 331 -0.37 -10.28 -13.63
CA LEU A 331 -1.24 -9.99 -14.76
C LEU A 331 -1.20 -8.49 -15.03
N ARG A 332 -1.13 -8.10 -16.31
CA ARG A 332 -1.05 -6.71 -16.73
C ARG A 332 -2.24 -6.35 -17.59
N TYR A 333 -2.70 -5.11 -17.47
CA TYR A 333 -3.80 -4.56 -18.23
C TYR A 333 -3.46 -3.14 -18.67
N GLY A 334 -3.57 -2.86 -19.97
CA GLY A 334 -3.32 -1.56 -20.56
C GLY A 334 -4.55 -1.01 -21.28
N ARG A 335 -4.66 0.31 -21.41
CA ARG A 335 -5.69 0.91 -22.27
C ARG A 335 -5.40 0.62 -23.74
N ALA A 336 -6.41 0.09 -24.42
CA ALA A 336 -6.45 0.03 -25.88
C ALA A 336 -6.75 1.39 -26.50
#